data_AF-A0A086YT78-F1
#
_entry.id   AF-A0A086YT78-F1
#
_cell.length_a   1.000
_cell.length_b   1.000
_cell.length_c   1.000
_cell.angle_alpha   90.00
_cell.angle_beta   90.00
_cell.angle_gamma   90.00
#
_symmetry.space_group_name_H-M   'P 1'
#
loop_
_entity.id
_entity.type
_entity.pdbx_description
1 polymer ?
#
loop_
_entity_poly.entity_id
_entity_poly.type
_entity_poly.pdbx_seq_one_letter_code
_entity_poly.pdbx_strand_id
1 'polypeptide(L)'
;MELEVKTLTPMWTGNATGVVDRIHETGIIGSLRWWFEVFIRGLGGMVKDPTKNERSSFDSEKYEKSNATDERACLRDAGLCDVSQVFGATGWCRRFRLTIADQTQQDTSSRKQISASRINPKTNKNPTWWFLDFPRSGIMTIQVQSLAQDFPAEVIGGLLQFLADWAAVGAKAQMGFGVVEPVSSRVDTRTLYDWLVATTGDRQYSKLPSLQNIFLTCIQLQNATDKSTFNLKYDLRQLFAGQQNTRLRHFVMGTVKGGRIAAKVKMSRPYGYGLIRVWGWILEQAEVYNDSWNREKIVTVIYEHLSTNYTMQSWREMNSPRDSVTPNNSDVKGFLRSLLGLGGEDDAV
;
A
#
# COMPACT_ATOMS: atom_id res chain seq x y z
N MET A 1 -9.58 16.95 11.72
CA MET A 1 -9.56 15.78 12.62
C MET A 1 -8.16 15.53 13.16
N GLU A 2 -8.05 14.83 14.29
CA GLU A 2 -6.78 14.37 14.86
C GLU A 2 -6.84 12.88 15.13
N LEU A 3 -5.74 12.18 14.87
CA LEU A 3 -5.63 10.74 15.07
C LEU A 3 -4.31 10.41 15.75
N GLU A 4 -4.39 9.92 16.98
CA GLU A 4 -3.23 9.37 17.68
C GLU A 4 -2.99 7.93 17.24
N VAL A 5 -1.77 7.63 16.82
CA VAL A 5 -1.36 6.29 16.39
C VAL A 5 -0.08 5.85 17.09
N LYS A 6 0.03 4.55 17.35
CA LYS A 6 1.26 3.91 17.83
C LYS A 6 1.86 3.02 16.75
N THR A 7 3.19 2.96 16.69
CA THR A 7 3.91 2.04 15.81
C THR A 7 3.84 0.62 16.37
N LEU A 8 3.30 -0.34 15.61
CA LEU A 8 3.39 -1.78 15.93
C LEU A 8 4.68 -2.41 15.41
N THR A 9 5.23 -1.82 14.35
CA THR A 9 6.60 -2.09 13.88
C THR A 9 7.30 -0.73 13.72
N PRO A 10 8.63 -0.65 13.88
CA PRO A 10 9.34 0.61 13.72
C PRO A 10 9.01 1.27 12.37
N MET A 11 9.04 2.59 12.32
CA MET A 11 8.70 3.38 11.14
C MET A 11 9.95 3.99 10.51
N TRP A 12 9.96 4.04 9.18
CA TRP A 12 11.02 4.69 8.42
C TRP A 12 10.45 5.83 7.58
N THR A 13 10.77 7.07 7.94
CA THR A 13 10.53 8.25 7.11
C THR A 13 11.82 9.04 7.04
N GLY A 14 12.46 9.03 5.87
CA GLY A 14 13.67 9.82 5.66
C GLY A 14 13.32 11.22 5.17
N ASN A 15 14.08 12.22 5.59
CA ASN A 15 14.09 13.53 4.93
C ASN A 15 14.67 13.43 3.50
N ALA A 16 14.85 14.57 2.83
CA ALA A 16 15.40 14.62 1.47
C ALA A 16 16.79 13.96 1.32
N THR A 17 17.59 13.89 2.39
CA THR A 17 18.90 13.23 2.40
C THR A 17 18.85 11.79 2.91
N GLY A 18 17.67 11.30 3.30
CA GLY A 18 17.44 9.93 3.80
C GLY A 18 17.70 9.73 5.29
N VAL A 19 17.94 10.80 6.05
CA VAL A 19 18.12 10.79 7.51
C VAL A 19 16.77 10.68 8.22
N VAL A 20 16.71 9.93 9.32
CA VAL A 20 15.48 9.65 10.09
C VAL A 20 15.50 10.42 11.42
N ASP A 21 15.55 11.76 11.33
CA ASP A 21 15.59 12.68 12.46
C ASP A 21 14.23 12.85 13.18
N ARG A 22 13.14 12.76 12.43
CA ARG A 22 11.75 12.77 12.92
C ARG A 22 10.84 11.98 11.98
N ILE A 23 9.58 11.85 12.34
CA ILE A 23 8.56 11.40 11.41
C ILE A 23 8.26 12.50 10.37
N HIS A 24 8.55 12.21 9.10
CA HIS A 24 8.24 13.12 7.99
C HIS A 24 6.89 12.78 7.39
N GLU A 25 5.99 13.76 7.39
CA GLU A 25 4.64 13.67 6.84
C GLU A 25 4.63 13.27 5.36
N THR A 26 5.67 13.65 4.61
CA THR A 26 5.80 13.34 3.18
C THR A 26 5.84 11.84 2.90
N GLY A 27 6.44 11.04 3.79
CA GLY A 27 6.46 9.58 3.68
C GLY A 27 5.08 8.95 3.92
N ILE A 28 4.30 9.53 4.83
CA ILE A 28 2.92 9.11 5.12
C ILE A 28 2.02 9.51 3.95
N ILE A 29 2.07 10.77 3.51
CA ILE A 29 1.31 11.29 2.36
C ILE A 29 1.58 10.47 1.10
N GLY A 30 2.84 10.07 0.84
CA GLY A 30 3.17 9.22 -0.30
C GLY A 30 2.51 7.83 -0.23
N SER A 31 2.43 7.26 0.97
CA SER A 31 1.75 5.97 1.20
C SER A 31 0.24 6.09 1.00
N LEU A 32 -0.35 7.17 1.52
CA LEU A 32 -1.77 7.51 1.33
C LEU A 32 -2.09 7.68 -0.15
N ARG A 33 -1.34 8.52 -0.87
CA ARG A 33 -1.55 8.76 -2.30
C ARG A 33 -1.53 7.46 -3.09
N TRP A 34 -0.55 6.59 -2.84
CA TRP A 34 -0.40 5.33 -3.57
C TRP A 34 -1.63 4.42 -3.41
N TRP A 35 -2.15 4.26 -2.18
CA TRP A 35 -3.35 3.45 -1.95
C TRP A 35 -4.63 4.11 -2.45
N PHE A 36 -4.72 5.44 -2.37
CA PHE A 36 -5.82 6.15 -3.00
C PHE A 36 -5.86 5.91 -4.51
N GLU A 37 -4.71 5.92 -5.20
CA GLU A 37 -4.63 5.57 -6.62
C GLU A 37 -5.09 4.12 -6.89
N VAL A 38 -4.76 3.16 -6.02
CA VAL A 38 -5.21 1.76 -6.14
C VAL A 38 -6.73 1.67 -6.08
N PHE A 39 -7.36 2.41 -5.16
CA PHE A 39 -8.82 2.41 -5.01
C PHE A 39 -9.53 3.07 -6.18
N ILE A 40 -9.08 4.26 -6.60
CA ILE A 40 -9.67 4.94 -7.76
C ILE A 40 -9.55 4.08 -9.03
N ARG A 41 -8.38 3.49 -9.29
CA ARG A 41 -8.19 2.54 -10.41
C ARG A 41 -9.09 1.31 -10.27
N GLY A 42 -9.23 0.78 -9.06
CA GLY A 42 -10.10 -0.35 -8.77
C GLY A 42 -11.56 -0.07 -9.12
N LEU A 43 -12.04 1.14 -8.83
CA LEU A 43 -13.41 1.57 -9.13
C LEU A 43 -13.59 2.11 -10.56
N GLY A 44 -12.57 2.00 -11.42
CA GLY A 44 -12.62 2.47 -12.81
C GLY A 44 -12.59 4.00 -12.97
N GLY A 45 -12.22 4.73 -11.91
CA GLY A 45 -12.05 6.18 -11.94
C GLY A 45 -10.83 6.63 -12.75
N MET A 46 -10.73 7.93 -13.02
CA MET A 46 -9.64 8.51 -13.79
C MET A 46 -8.40 8.69 -12.92
N VAL A 47 -7.36 7.90 -13.23
CA VAL A 47 -5.99 8.07 -12.73
C VAL A 47 -5.02 8.15 -13.90
N LYS A 48 -4.12 9.15 -13.87
CA LYS A 48 -3.02 9.26 -14.83
C LYS A 48 -2.00 8.14 -14.60
N ASP A 49 -1.43 7.65 -15.70
CA ASP A 49 -0.38 6.63 -15.68
C ASP A 49 0.96 7.27 -15.30
N PRO A 50 1.57 6.91 -14.15
CA PRO A 50 2.84 7.50 -13.70
C PRO A 50 4.03 7.11 -14.58
N THR A 51 3.87 6.15 -15.50
CA THR A 51 4.93 5.70 -16.41
C THR A 51 4.95 6.45 -17.74
N LYS A 52 3.92 7.26 -18.00
CA LYS A 52 3.79 8.08 -19.21
C LYS A 52 4.18 9.54 -18.92
N ASN A 53 4.49 10.29 -19.97
CA ASN A 53 4.81 11.72 -19.87
C ASN A 53 3.58 12.61 -19.57
N GLU A 54 2.37 12.04 -19.55
CA GLU A 54 1.13 12.74 -19.24
C GLU A 54 0.94 12.92 -17.72
N ARG A 55 1.67 13.87 -17.14
CA ARG A 55 1.46 14.27 -15.74
C ARG A 55 0.16 15.08 -15.61
N SER A 56 -0.55 14.90 -14.50
CA SER A 56 -1.65 15.79 -14.15
C SER A 56 -1.12 17.22 -13.97
N SER A 57 -1.77 18.18 -14.61
CA SER A 57 -1.55 19.61 -14.43
C SER A 57 -2.88 20.30 -14.59
N PHE A 58 -3.16 21.27 -13.73
CA PHE A 58 -4.37 22.08 -13.82
C PHE A 58 -4.22 23.15 -14.91
N ASP A 59 -5.28 23.33 -15.68
CA ASP A 59 -5.42 24.30 -16.76
C ASP A 59 -6.67 25.14 -16.50
N SER A 60 -6.47 26.39 -16.07
CA SER A 60 -7.56 27.29 -15.69
C SER A 60 -8.46 27.67 -16.87
N GLU A 61 -7.89 27.78 -18.09
CA GLU A 61 -8.70 28.11 -19.26
C GLU A 61 -9.65 26.97 -19.62
N LYS A 62 -9.18 25.71 -19.52
CA LYS A 62 -10.04 24.54 -19.74
C LYS A 62 -11.10 24.41 -18.66
N TYR A 63 -10.76 24.77 -17.42
CA TYR A 63 -11.71 24.80 -16.32
C TYR A 63 -12.84 25.80 -16.61
N GLU A 64 -12.52 27.05 -16.98
CA GLU A 64 -13.52 28.08 -17.29
C GLU A 64 -14.38 27.76 -18.52
N LYS A 65 -13.82 27.03 -19.50
CA LYS A 65 -14.51 26.61 -20.74
C LYS A 65 -15.29 25.29 -20.59
N SER A 66 -15.19 24.63 -19.44
CA SER A 66 -15.89 23.38 -19.18
C SER A 66 -17.41 23.59 -19.18
N ASN A 67 -18.13 22.70 -19.86
CA ASN A 67 -19.60 22.66 -19.82
C ASN A 67 -20.13 21.61 -18.82
N ALA A 68 -19.24 21.01 -18.02
CA ALA A 68 -19.62 20.02 -17.04
C ALA A 68 -20.43 20.65 -15.90
N THR A 69 -21.43 19.92 -15.41
CA THR A 69 -22.34 20.39 -14.37
C THR A 69 -21.84 20.07 -12.95
N ASP A 70 -20.92 19.12 -12.82
CA ASP A 70 -20.28 18.79 -11.54
C ASP A 70 -18.80 19.19 -11.51
N GLU A 71 -18.35 19.63 -10.34
CA GLU A 71 -16.98 20.10 -10.07
C GLU A 71 -15.93 19.06 -10.47
N ARG A 72 -16.16 17.76 -10.17
CA ARG A 72 -15.16 16.72 -10.45
C ARG A 72 -14.94 16.52 -11.94
N ALA A 73 -16.01 16.57 -12.73
CA ALA A 73 -15.93 16.53 -14.18
C ALA A 73 -15.23 17.78 -14.74
N CYS A 74 -15.56 18.97 -14.22
CA CYS A 74 -14.88 20.21 -14.60
C CYS A 74 -13.36 20.15 -14.35
N LEU A 75 -12.95 19.61 -13.20
CA LEU A 75 -11.54 19.41 -12.88
C LEU A 75 -10.86 18.36 -13.77
N ARG A 76 -11.58 17.34 -14.24
CA ARG A 76 -11.06 16.37 -15.23
C ARG A 76 -10.81 17.03 -16.58
N ASP A 77 -11.75 17.85 -17.04
CA ASP A 77 -11.60 18.62 -18.29
C ASP A 77 -10.42 19.60 -18.20
N ALA A 78 -10.18 20.15 -17.00
CA ALA A 78 -9.03 20.97 -16.66
C ALA A 78 -7.70 20.20 -16.47
N GLY A 79 -7.67 18.88 -16.73
CA GLY A 79 -6.45 18.06 -16.73
C GLY A 79 -6.12 17.35 -15.42
N LEU A 80 -6.97 17.42 -14.40
CA LEU A 80 -6.78 16.75 -13.11
C LEU A 80 -7.48 15.40 -13.04
N CYS A 81 -6.73 14.34 -12.75
CA CYS A 81 -7.29 13.03 -12.40
C CYS A 81 -7.88 13.03 -10.98
N ASP A 82 -8.76 12.09 -10.66
CA ASP A 82 -9.53 12.08 -9.39
C ASP A 82 -8.60 12.03 -8.16
N VAL A 83 -7.40 11.44 -8.30
CA VAL A 83 -6.36 11.42 -7.27
C VAL A 83 -5.74 12.81 -7.09
N SER A 84 -5.41 13.48 -8.19
CA SER A 84 -4.79 14.81 -8.18
C SER A 84 -5.73 15.89 -7.70
N GLN A 85 -7.05 15.71 -7.85
CA GLN A 85 -8.06 16.60 -7.27
C GLN A 85 -7.94 16.66 -5.73
N VAL A 86 -7.50 15.59 -5.07
CA VAL A 86 -7.29 15.51 -3.61
C VAL A 86 -5.83 15.77 -3.20
N PHE A 87 -4.90 15.04 -3.82
CA PHE A 87 -3.47 15.02 -3.46
C PHE A 87 -2.62 16.06 -4.20
N GLY A 88 -3.25 16.94 -4.99
CA GLY A 88 -2.57 18.01 -5.70
C GLY A 88 -1.86 17.55 -6.98
N ALA A 89 -1.48 18.56 -7.75
CA ALA A 89 -0.72 18.47 -9.00
C ALA A 89 -0.04 19.82 -9.29
N THR A 90 0.70 19.91 -10.39
CA THR A 90 1.16 21.21 -10.89
C THR A 90 -0.06 22.11 -11.14
N GLY A 91 -0.03 23.34 -10.60
CA GLY A 91 -1.15 24.28 -10.70
C GLY A 91 -2.34 23.98 -9.80
N TRP A 92 -2.30 22.93 -8.95
CA TRP A 92 -3.41 22.56 -8.07
C TRP A 92 -2.94 22.17 -6.66
N CYS A 93 -3.43 22.88 -5.65
CA CYS A 93 -3.07 22.60 -4.26
C CYS A 93 -3.76 21.33 -3.73
N ARG A 94 -3.14 20.70 -2.73
CA ARG A 94 -3.79 19.62 -1.97
C ARG A 94 -5.02 20.16 -1.24
N ARG A 95 -6.06 19.34 -1.15
CA ARG A 95 -7.29 19.68 -0.41
C ARG A 95 -7.18 19.49 1.10
N PHE A 96 -6.03 19.05 1.58
CA PHE A 96 -5.76 18.85 3.01
C PHE A 96 -4.32 19.21 3.38
N ARG A 97 -4.15 19.62 4.63
CA ARG A 97 -2.87 19.72 5.32
C ARG A 97 -2.77 18.56 6.30
N LEU A 98 -1.63 17.86 6.27
CA LEU A 98 -1.30 16.79 7.21
C LEU A 98 -0.05 17.23 7.98
N THR A 99 -0.15 17.28 9.30
CA THR A 99 0.94 17.60 10.22
C THR A 99 1.11 16.48 11.23
N ILE A 100 2.34 16.33 11.76
CA ILE A 100 2.69 15.30 12.72
C ILE A 100 3.17 15.97 14.01
N ALA A 101 2.50 15.68 15.13
CA ALA A 101 3.08 15.87 16.44
C ALA A 101 3.86 14.60 16.80
N ASP A 102 5.18 14.64 16.61
CA ASP A 102 6.06 13.48 16.72
C ASP A 102 6.52 13.28 18.18
N GLN A 103 6.03 12.22 18.82
CA GLN A 103 6.46 11.77 20.15
C GLN A 103 7.24 10.44 20.06
N THR A 104 7.63 10.03 18.85
CA THR A 104 8.41 8.81 18.65
C THR A 104 9.84 9.01 19.10
N GLN A 105 10.53 7.91 19.40
CA GLN A 105 11.95 7.88 19.72
C GLN A 105 12.70 7.06 18.69
N GLN A 106 13.99 7.34 18.53
CA GLN A 106 14.85 6.53 17.69
C GLN A 106 14.97 5.12 18.29
N ASP A 107 14.62 4.10 17.52
CA ASP A 107 14.66 2.72 17.96
C ASP A 107 16.06 2.13 17.73
N THR A 108 16.92 2.29 18.74
CA THR A 108 18.29 1.77 18.75
C THR A 108 18.37 0.26 18.95
N SER A 109 17.26 -0.39 19.33
CA SER A 109 17.19 -1.85 19.40
C SER A 109 17.14 -2.50 18.01
N SER A 110 16.65 -1.75 17.01
CA SER A 110 16.67 -2.15 15.61
C SER A 110 18.11 -2.23 15.06
N ARG A 111 18.47 -3.39 14.50
CA ARG A 111 19.81 -3.60 13.93
C ARG A 111 19.98 -2.85 12.60
N LYS A 112 21.09 -2.11 12.46
CA LYS A 112 21.51 -1.51 11.18
C LYS A 112 21.95 -2.53 10.13
N GLN A 113 22.25 -3.76 10.56
CA GLN A 113 22.54 -4.89 9.69
C GLN A 113 21.72 -6.09 10.13
N ILE A 114 21.03 -6.72 9.18
CA ILE A 114 20.27 -7.93 9.42
C ILE A 114 20.51 -8.94 8.31
N SER A 115 20.78 -10.17 8.71
CA SER A 115 21.03 -11.28 7.80
C SER A 115 19.94 -12.33 7.99
N ALA A 116 19.40 -12.87 6.90
CA ALA A 116 18.49 -14.01 6.97
C ALA A 116 19.25 -15.26 7.47
N SER A 117 18.55 -16.14 8.20
CA SER A 117 19.01 -17.51 8.49
C SER A 117 18.75 -18.42 7.27
N ARG A 118 19.33 -18.03 6.14
CA ARG A 118 19.27 -18.71 4.84
C ARG A 118 20.63 -18.59 4.17
N ILE A 119 20.98 -19.54 3.30
CA ILE A 119 22.23 -19.53 2.55
C ILE A 119 21.91 -19.32 1.08
N ASN A 120 22.52 -18.30 0.46
CA ASN A 120 22.45 -18.13 -0.97
C ASN A 120 23.37 -19.15 -1.66
N PRO A 121 22.83 -20.11 -2.45
CA PRO A 121 23.64 -21.17 -3.04
C PRO A 121 24.68 -20.65 -4.04
N LYS A 122 24.45 -19.47 -4.65
CA LYS A 122 25.40 -18.90 -5.62
C LYS A 122 26.60 -18.23 -4.97
N THR A 123 26.45 -17.70 -3.76
CA THR A 123 27.51 -16.92 -3.09
C THR A 123 28.00 -17.57 -1.80
N ASN A 124 27.36 -18.66 -1.37
CA ASN A 124 27.57 -19.33 -0.08
C ASN A 124 27.59 -18.36 1.12
N LYS A 125 26.69 -17.36 1.10
CA LYS A 125 26.61 -16.30 2.12
C LYS A 125 25.17 -16.07 2.54
N ASN A 126 24.98 -15.62 3.78
CA ASN A 126 23.69 -15.18 4.26
C ASN A 126 23.27 -13.87 3.55
N PRO A 127 22.07 -13.84 2.92
CA PRO A 127 21.50 -12.60 2.41
C PRO A 127 21.43 -11.57 3.54
N THR A 128 21.97 -10.39 3.29
CA THR A 128 22.12 -9.33 4.29
C THR A 128 21.57 -8.02 3.76
N TRP A 129 20.94 -7.25 4.66
CA TRP A 129 20.41 -5.92 4.40
C TRP A 129 21.04 -4.92 5.37
N TRP A 130 21.28 -3.72 4.87
CA TRP A 130 21.92 -2.63 5.59
C TRP A 130 21.01 -1.40 5.63
N PHE A 131 21.00 -0.73 6.77
CA PHE A 131 20.24 0.48 7.04
C PHE A 131 21.22 1.58 7.48
N LEU A 132 21.07 2.76 6.87
CA LEU A 132 21.96 3.90 7.12
C LEU A 132 21.73 4.54 8.49
N ASP A 133 20.51 4.42 9.00
CA ASP A 133 20.04 5.04 10.23
C ASP A 133 19.18 4.04 11.04
N PHE A 134 18.74 4.47 12.22
CA PHE A 134 17.74 3.77 13.01
C PHE A 134 16.32 4.26 12.65
N PRO A 135 15.33 3.36 12.59
CA PRO A 135 13.93 3.75 12.47
C PRO A 135 13.45 4.46 13.75
N ARG A 136 12.21 4.95 13.74
CA ARG A 136 11.56 5.51 14.93
C ARG A 136 10.37 4.68 15.37
N SER A 137 10.16 4.58 16.67
CA SER A 137 9.07 3.84 17.30
C SER A 137 8.43 4.67 18.41
N GLY A 138 7.14 4.49 18.64
CA GLY A 138 6.40 5.17 19.69
C GLY A 138 5.05 5.66 19.20
N ILE A 139 4.57 6.73 19.84
CA ILE A 139 3.28 7.36 19.56
C ILE A 139 3.52 8.61 18.72
N MET A 140 2.56 8.93 17.85
CA MET A 140 2.50 10.21 17.15
C MET A 140 1.05 10.61 16.91
N THR A 141 0.80 11.91 16.85
CA THR A 141 -0.51 12.44 16.47
C THR A 141 -0.46 12.92 15.03
N ILE A 142 -1.32 12.34 14.19
CA ILE A 142 -1.54 12.77 12.82
C ILE A 142 -2.72 13.73 12.82
N GLN A 143 -2.46 14.99 12.48
CA GLN A 143 -3.49 16.01 12.35
C GLN A 143 -3.81 16.19 10.87
N VAL A 144 -5.08 16.10 10.51
CA VAL A 144 -5.57 16.35 9.16
C VAL A 144 -6.54 17.53 9.20
N GLN A 145 -6.13 18.62 8.55
CA GLN A 145 -6.96 19.81 8.36
C GLN A 145 -7.44 19.85 6.92
N SER A 146 -8.75 20.01 6.72
CA SER A 146 -9.29 20.32 5.40
C SER A 146 -8.90 21.72 4.97
N LEU A 147 -8.49 21.86 3.71
CA LEU A 147 -8.14 23.13 3.07
C LEU A 147 -9.19 23.57 2.03
N ALA A 148 -10.20 22.75 1.77
CA ALA A 148 -11.27 23.04 0.84
C ALA A 148 -12.62 22.65 1.45
N GLN A 149 -13.62 23.52 1.30
CA GLN A 149 -14.92 23.38 1.96
C GLN A 149 -15.64 22.07 1.60
N ASP A 150 -15.38 21.56 0.40
CA ASP A 150 -15.95 20.35 -0.17
C ASP A 150 -15.17 19.06 0.17
N PHE A 151 -14.05 19.15 0.88
CA PHE A 151 -13.21 18.00 1.21
C PHE A 151 -13.27 17.65 2.71
N PRO A 152 -13.89 16.52 3.11
CA PRO A 152 -13.85 16.08 4.49
C PRO A 152 -12.49 15.47 4.85
N ALA A 153 -11.93 15.86 6.00
CA ALA A 153 -10.64 15.36 6.47
C ALA A 153 -10.69 13.84 6.78
N GLU A 154 -11.88 13.34 7.08
CA GLU A 154 -12.23 11.95 7.37
C GLU A 154 -11.96 11.03 6.19
N VAL A 155 -11.88 11.54 4.95
CA VAL A 155 -11.41 10.77 3.79
C VAL A 155 -9.97 10.29 4.01
N ILE A 156 -9.11 11.16 4.53
CA ILE A 156 -7.72 10.81 4.85
C ILE A 156 -7.68 9.93 6.11
N GLY A 157 -8.53 10.20 7.10
CA GLY A 157 -8.68 9.38 8.31
C GLY A 157 -9.02 7.93 7.99
N GLY A 158 -10.05 7.70 7.16
CA GLY A 158 -10.43 6.35 6.72
C GLY A 158 -9.33 5.67 5.90
N LEU A 159 -8.54 6.43 5.14
CA LEU A 159 -7.43 5.87 4.35
C LEU A 159 -6.26 5.45 5.24
N LEU A 160 -5.97 6.22 6.29
CA LEU A 160 -5.06 5.84 7.36
C LEU A 160 -5.54 4.58 8.08
N GLN A 161 -6.84 4.45 8.33
CA GLN A 161 -7.40 3.23 8.93
C GLN A 161 -7.20 2.00 8.06
N PHE A 162 -7.47 2.10 6.75
CA PHE A 162 -7.21 1.00 5.83
C PHE A 162 -5.74 0.56 5.88
N LEU A 163 -4.80 1.52 5.90
CA LEU A 163 -3.37 1.25 6.05
C LEU A 163 -3.06 0.59 7.40
N ALA A 164 -3.70 1.06 8.47
CA ALA A 164 -3.59 0.49 9.81
C ALA A 164 -4.18 -0.91 9.92
N ASP A 165 -5.15 -1.30 9.08
CA ASP A 165 -5.75 -2.64 9.07
C ASP A 165 -4.93 -3.63 8.23
N TRP A 166 -4.50 -3.20 7.03
CA TRP A 166 -4.04 -4.13 5.99
C TRP A 166 -2.60 -3.96 5.53
N ALA A 167 -1.97 -2.81 5.79
CA ALA A 167 -0.69 -2.46 5.18
C ALA A 167 0.25 -1.77 6.19
N ALA A 168 1.05 -0.82 5.70
CA ALA A 168 2.03 -0.05 6.45
C ALA A 168 2.20 1.35 5.83
N VAL A 169 2.67 2.30 6.64
CA VAL A 169 2.94 3.68 6.25
C VAL A 169 4.42 4.01 6.28
N GLY A 170 4.85 4.88 5.38
CA GLY A 170 6.24 5.30 5.25
C GLY A 170 7.07 4.42 4.31
N ALA A 171 8.38 4.56 4.40
CA ALA A 171 9.33 3.91 3.51
C ALA A 171 9.72 2.50 4.00
N LYS A 172 10.33 1.73 3.09
CA LYS A 172 10.90 0.42 3.39
C LYS A 172 9.90 -0.61 3.93
N ALA A 173 8.61 -0.48 3.62
CA ALA A 173 7.59 -1.49 3.96
C ALA A 173 7.93 -2.90 3.42
N GLN A 174 8.70 -3.01 2.33
CA GLN A 174 9.23 -4.30 1.85
C GLN A 174 10.28 -4.94 2.78
N MET A 175 10.71 -4.24 3.82
CA MET A 175 11.61 -4.69 4.89
C MET A 175 10.92 -4.70 6.27
N GLY A 176 9.61 -4.48 6.28
CA GLY A 176 8.76 -4.67 7.45
C GLY A 176 8.56 -3.48 8.39
N PHE A 177 8.84 -2.27 7.93
CA PHE A 177 8.58 -1.06 8.70
C PHE A 177 7.18 -0.49 8.44
N GLY A 178 6.64 0.24 9.43
CA GLY A 178 5.52 1.14 9.25
C GLY A 178 4.12 0.61 9.55
N VAL A 179 3.97 -0.56 10.16
CA VAL A 179 2.68 -0.99 10.72
C VAL A 179 2.34 -0.09 11.92
N VAL A 180 1.13 0.47 11.90
CA VAL A 180 0.60 1.35 12.93
C VAL A 180 -0.78 0.90 13.37
N GLU A 181 -1.20 1.36 14.54
CA GLU A 181 -2.53 1.14 15.11
C GLU A 181 -3.03 2.44 15.75
N PRO A 182 -4.29 2.85 15.53
CA PRO A 182 -4.92 3.92 16.32
C PRO A 182 -4.87 3.61 17.81
N VAL A 183 -4.55 4.59 18.65
CA VAL A 183 -4.46 4.38 20.10
C VAL A 183 -5.84 4.26 20.75
N SER A 184 -6.81 5.04 20.28
CA SER A 184 -8.15 5.09 20.86
C SER A 184 -9.06 4.03 20.26
N SER A 185 -9.67 4.32 19.12
CA SER A 185 -10.62 3.44 18.44
C SER A 185 -10.36 3.44 16.94
N ARG A 186 -10.91 2.42 16.27
CA ARG A 186 -10.90 2.34 14.82
C ARG A 186 -11.59 3.58 14.23
N VAL A 187 -10.94 4.24 13.29
CA VAL A 187 -11.52 5.41 12.60
C VAL A 187 -12.65 4.94 11.67
N ASP A 188 -13.75 5.68 11.65
CA ASP A 188 -14.82 5.44 10.70
C ASP A 188 -14.33 5.66 9.25
N THR A 189 -14.61 4.69 8.41
CA THR A 189 -14.20 4.63 7.00
C THR A 189 -15.34 4.92 6.03
N ARG A 190 -16.56 5.19 6.52
CA ARG A 190 -17.75 5.47 5.70
C ARG A 190 -17.51 6.64 4.75
N THR A 191 -17.02 7.76 5.26
CA THR A 191 -16.72 8.96 4.45
C THR A 191 -15.69 8.69 3.36
N LEU A 192 -14.67 7.86 3.63
CA LEU A 192 -13.73 7.42 2.59
C LEU A 192 -14.46 6.61 1.51
N TYR A 193 -15.26 5.61 1.91
CA TYR A 193 -15.97 4.76 0.96
C TYR A 193 -16.89 5.58 0.06
N ASP A 194 -17.71 6.47 0.62
CA ASP A 194 -18.65 7.29 -0.14
C ASP A 194 -17.90 8.22 -1.12
N TRP A 195 -16.77 8.80 -0.67
CA TRP A 195 -15.92 9.61 -1.53
C TRP A 195 -15.38 8.83 -2.74
N LEU A 196 -14.89 7.61 -2.49
CA LEU A 196 -14.33 6.71 -3.50
C LEU A 196 -15.40 6.20 -4.46
N VAL A 197 -16.57 5.78 -3.98
CA VAL A 197 -17.65 5.28 -4.85
C VAL A 197 -18.17 6.38 -5.77
N ALA A 198 -18.14 7.64 -5.35
CA ALA A 198 -18.45 8.79 -6.20
C ALA A 198 -17.43 9.04 -7.33
N THR A 199 -16.33 8.28 -7.42
CA THR A 199 -15.40 8.30 -8.58
C THR A 199 -15.55 7.06 -9.46
N THR A 200 -16.61 6.27 -9.28
CA THR A 200 -16.82 5.05 -10.09
C THR A 200 -16.86 5.41 -11.57
N GLY A 201 -16.17 4.64 -12.38
CA GLY A 201 -16.16 4.76 -13.84
C GLY A 201 -15.98 3.41 -14.51
N ASP A 202 -15.58 3.44 -15.77
CA ASP A 202 -15.46 2.27 -16.66
C ASP A 202 -14.00 1.99 -17.10
N ARG A 203 -13.04 2.79 -16.64
CA ARG A 203 -11.63 2.65 -17.04
C ARG A 203 -11.02 1.37 -16.51
N GLN A 204 -10.20 0.73 -17.33
CA GLN A 204 -9.51 -0.52 -17.00
C GLN A 204 -8.01 -0.29 -16.81
N TYR A 205 -7.43 -0.96 -15.80
CA TYR A 205 -6.05 -0.74 -15.35
C TYR A 205 -5.22 -2.03 -15.24
N SER A 206 -5.26 -2.89 -16.25
CA SER A 206 -4.62 -4.21 -16.23
C SER A 206 -3.09 -4.21 -16.05
N LYS A 207 -2.42 -3.09 -16.38
CA LYS A 207 -0.96 -2.89 -16.29
C LYS A 207 -0.54 -2.02 -15.10
N LEU A 208 -1.48 -1.61 -14.23
CA LEU A 208 -1.21 -0.75 -13.08
C LEU A 208 -1.84 -1.33 -11.80
N PRO A 209 -1.35 -0.97 -10.60
CA PRO A 209 -1.93 -1.45 -9.36
C PRO A 209 -3.39 -1.00 -9.19
N SER A 210 -4.31 -1.93 -8.94
CA SER A 210 -5.75 -1.70 -8.72
C SER A 210 -6.32 -2.74 -7.75
N LEU A 211 -7.55 -2.55 -7.25
CA LEU A 211 -8.20 -3.50 -6.33
C LEU A 211 -8.29 -4.93 -6.89
N GLN A 212 -8.44 -5.10 -8.21
CA GLN A 212 -8.52 -6.40 -8.88
C GLN A 212 -7.21 -7.18 -8.78
N ASN A 213 -6.08 -6.50 -8.59
CA ASN A 213 -4.76 -7.09 -8.69
C ASN A 213 -3.92 -7.00 -7.42
N ILE A 214 -4.54 -6.66 -6.28
CA ILE A 214 -3.93 -6.77 -4.96
C ILE A 214 -4.28 -8.10 -4.27
N PHE A 215 -3.45 -8.47 -3.31
CA PHE A 215 -3.81 -9.40 -2.24
C PHE A 215 -3.34 -8.83 -0.89
N LEU A 216 -4.08 -9.14 0.17
CA LEU A 216 -3.80 -8.73 1.55
C LEU A 216 -3.94 -9.95 2.46
N THR A 217 -2.96 -10.22 3.32
CA THR A 217 -3.04 -11.34 4.26
C THR A 217 -2.32 -11.03 5.55
N CYS A 218 -2.75 -11.68 6.62
CA CYS A 218 -2.03 -11.72 7.88
C CYS A 218 -1.70 -13.18 8.19
N ILE A 219 -0.43 -13.46 8.45
CA ILE A 219 0.07 -14.77 8.86
C ILE A 219 0.61 -14.68 10.28
N GLN A 220 0.63 -15.81 10.99
CA GLN A 220 1.19 -15.90 12.32
C GLN A 220 2.35 -16.90 12.35
N LEU A 221 3.41 -16.51 13.05
CA LEU A 221 4.56 -17.36 13.33
C LEU A 221 4.88 -17.28 14.83
N GLN A 222 4.84 -18.42 15.52
CA GLN A 222 5.25 -18.47 16.93
C GLN A 222 6.73 -18.11 17.09
N ASN A 223 7.05 -17.36 18.14
CA ASN A 223 8.42 -16.93 18.45
C ASN A 223 9.10 -16.17 17.29
N ALA A 224 8.31 -15.45 16.49
CA ALA A 224 8.84 -14.65 15.40
C ALA A 224 9.75 -13.54 15.90
N THR A 225 10.84 -13.31 15.18
CA THR A 225 11.78 -12.20 15.41
C THR A 225 11.87 -11.36 14.15
N ASP A 226 12.49 -10.18 14.22
CA ASP A 226 12.77 -9.37 13.02
C ASP A 226 13.36 -10.19 11.87
N LYS A 227 14.21 -11.17 12.20
CA LYS A 227 14.86 -12.05 11.23
C LYS A 227 13.87 -12.91 10.45
N SER A 228 12.72 -13.24 11.03
CA SER A 228 11.64 -14.00 10.38
C SER A 228 11.13 -13.29 9.13
N THR A 229 11.01 -11.96 9.15
CA THR A 229 10.63 -11.16 7.96
C THR A 229 11.64 -11.28 6.84
N PHE A 230 12.93 -11.30 7.16
CA PHE A 230 14.00 -11.42 6.17
C PHE A 230 14.16 -12.85 5.64
N ASN A 231 13.85 -13.86 6.46
CA ASN A 231 13.71 -15.24 6.01
C ASN A 231 12.55 -15.35 5.01
N LEU A 232 11.35 -14.88 5.40
CA LEU A 232 10.17 -14.89 4.53
C LEU A 232 10.44 -14.14 3.21
N LYS A 233 11.03 -12.95 3.29
CA LYS A 233 11.41 -12.17 2.10
C LYS A 233 12.34 -12.96 1.18
N TYR A 234 13.31 -13.68 1.75
CA TYR A 234 14.22 -14.50 0.96
C TYR A 234 13.50 -15.70 0.34
N ASP A 235 12.66 -16.38 1.11
CA ASP A 235 11.93 -17.58 0.68
C ASP A 235 10.96 -17.24 -0.46
N LEU A 236 10.16 -16.18 -0.31
CA LEU A 236 9.31 -15.65 -1.39
C LEU A 236 10.12 -15.27 -2.64
N ARG A 237 11.36 -14.80 -2.47
CA ARG A 237 12.27 -14.54 -3.60
C ARG A 237 12.80 -15.82 -4.24
N GLN A 238 12.94 -16.92 -3.50
CA GLN A 238 13.37 -18.21 -4.03
C GLN A 238 12.27 -18.94 -4.79
N LEU A 239 11.00 -18.71 -4.48
CA LEU A 239 9.86 -19.28 -5.26
C LEU A 239 9.95 -18.96 -6.75
N PHE A 240 10.59 -17.83 -7.09
CA PHE A 240 10.78 -17.36 -8.47
C PHE A 240 12.25 -17.43 -8.92
N ALA A 241 13.09 -18.20 -8.22
CA ALA A 241 14.49 -18.38 -8.62
C ALA A 241 14.63 -19.32 -9.84
N GLY A 242 15.84 -19.38 -10.39
CA GLY A 242 16.15 -20.09 -11.64
C GLY A 242 16.79 -19.16 -12.68
N GLN A 243 17.63 -19.70 -13.55
CA GLN A 243 18.29 -18.90 -14.60
C GLN A 243 17.25 -18.25 -15.53
N GLN A 244 16.24 -19.01 -15.94
CA GLN A 244 15.15 -18.54 -16.82
C GLN A 244 14.18 -17.56 -16.13
N ASN A 245 14.07 -17.57 -14.80
CA ASN A 245 13.11 -16.76 -14.04
C ASN A 245 13.69 -15.46 -13.47
N THR A 246 14.90 -15.05 -13.87
CA THR A 246 15.57 -13.87 -13.29
C THR A 246 14.74 -12.60 -13.44
N ARG A 247 14.11 -12.38 -14.60
CA ARG A 247 13.24 -11.22 -14.86
C ARG A 247 11.97 -11.26 -14.00
N LEU A 248 11.31 -12.41 -13.92
CA LEU A 248 10.12 -12.62 -13.09
C LEU A 248 10.42 -12.33 -11.61
N ARG A 249 11.50 -12.89 -11.07
CA ARG A 249 11.92 -12.63 -9.68
C ARG A 249 12.13 -11.14 -9.40
N HIS A 250 12.75 -10.42 -10.33
CA HIS A 250 12.97 -8.98 -10.19
C HIS A 250 11.66 -8.20 -10.33
N PHE A 251 10.73 -8.66 -11.16
CA PHE A 251 9.40 -8.08 -11.28
C PHE A 251 8.60 -8.22 -9.97
N VAL A 252 8.61 -9.40 -9.32
CA VAL A 252 7.85 -9.66 -8.09
C VAL A 252 8.54 -9.06 -6.86
N MET A 253 9.84 -9.36 -6.66
CA MET A 253 10.57 -9.04 -5.42
C MET A 253 11.52 -7.85 -5.54
N GLY A 254 11.52 -7.17 -6.68
CA GLY A 254 12.33 -6.00 -6.95
C GLY A 254 13.81 -6.29 -7.25
N THR A 255 14.49 -5.24 -7.69
CA THR A 255 15.95 -5.19 -7.88
C THR A 255 16.45 -3.76 -7.68
N VAL A 256 17.69 -3.63 -7.19
CA VAL A 256 18.40 -2.35 -7.09
C VAL A 256 19.52 -2.21 -8.13
N LYS A 257 19.77 -3.26 -8.91
CA LYS A 257 20.80 -3.33 -9.97
C LYS A 257 20.14 -3.29 -11.36
N GLY A 258 20.76 -2.58 -12.30
CA GLY A 258 20.40 -2.61 -13.73
C GLY A 258 18.98 -2.12 -14.04
N GLY A 259 18.60 -0.98 -13.48
CA GLY A 259 17.22 -0.47 -13.47
C GLY A 259 16.53 -0.82 -12.16
N ARG A 260 16.29 0.16 -11.30
CA ARG A 260 15.68 -0.06 -9.98
C ARG A 260 14.20 -0.41 -10.17
N ILE A 261 13.77 -1.54 -9.63
CA ILE A 261 12.38 -2.00 -9.64
C ILE A 261 11.95 -2.20 -8.19
N ALA A 262 10.87 -1.55 -7.80
CA ALA A 262 10.28 -1.74 -6.47
C ALA A 262 9.74 -3.16 -6.31
N ALA A 263 9.85 -3.70 -5.09
CA ALA A 263 9.21 -4.96 -4.76
C ALA A 263 7.69 -4.78 -4.74
N LYS A 264 6.98 -5.70 -5.38
CA LYS A 264 5.51 -5.75 -5.42
C LYS A 264 4.92 -6.45 -4.21
N VAL A 265 5.64 -7.41 -3.65
CA VAL A 265 5.27 -8.10 -2.41
C VAL A 265 6.02 -7.45 -1.24
N LYS A 266 5.24 -7.05 -0.24
CA LYS A 266 5.66 -6.39 1.00
C LYS A 266 5.23 -7.26 2.17
N MET A 267 5.98 -7.15 3.27
CA MET A 267 5.76 -7.94 4.47
C MET A 267 6.20 -7.14 5.68
N SER A 268 5.44 -7.15 6.77
CA SER A 268 5.79 -6.45 8.01
C SER A 268 6.90 -7.16 8.78
N ARG A 269 7.48 -6.47 9.76
CA ARG A 269 8.13 -7.12 10.90
C ARG A 269 7.06 -7.83 11.75
N PRO A 270 7.44 -8.83 12.55
CA PRO A 270 6.48 -9.42 13.47
C PRO A 270 6.03 -8.37 14.49
N TYR A 271 4.75 -8.37 14.82
CA TYR A 271 4.17 -7.53 15.87
C TYR A 271 3.11 -8.31 16.63
N GLY A 272 2.77 -7.85 17.83
CA GLY A 272 1.91 -8.60 18.75
C GLY A 272 2.46 -10.01 18.99
N TYR A 273 1.57 -11.00 19.06
CA TYR A 273 1.93 -12.41 19.28
C TYR A 273 2.41 -13.12 17.99
N GLY A 274 3.37 -12.51 17.28
CA GLY A 274 4.01 -13.08 16.10
C GLY A 274 3.24 -12.89 14.78
N LEU A 275 2.37 -11.88 14.70
CA LEU A 275 1.64 -11.55 13.48
C LEU A 275 2.56 -10.87 12.46
N ILE A 276 2.41 -11.22 11.19
CA ILE A 276 3.11 -10.61 10.05
C ILE A 276 2.07 -10.32 8.97
N ARG A 277 1.97 -9.06 8.54
CA ARG A 277 1.21 -8.71 7.33
C ARG A 277 2.02 -9.06 6.11
N VAL A 278 1.38 -9.63 5.10
CA VAL A 278 1.94 -9.76 3.75
C VAL A 278 0.91 -9.21 2.78
N TRP A 279 1.37 -8.34 1.89
CA TRP A 279 0.49 -7.76 0.88
C TRP A 279 1.26 -7.49 -0.39
N GLY A 280 0.57 -7.41 -1.50
CA GLY A 280 1.20 -7.04 -2.74
C GLY A 280 0.22 -6.76 -3.86
N TRP A 281 0.77 -6.38 -4.99
CA TRP A 281 0.01 -6.16 -6.23
C TRP A 281 0.71 -6.90 -7.36
N ILE A 282 0.03 -7.84 -8.01
CA ILE A 282 0.57 -8.60 -9.15
C ILE A 282 -0.30 -8.28 -10.35
N LEU A 283 0.24 -7.51 -11.29
CA LEU A 283 -0.50 -6.97 -12.43
C LEU A 283 -1.17 -8.07 -13.25
N GLU A 284 -2.34 -7.78 -13.83
CA GLU A 284 -3.00 -8.73 -14.72
C GLU A 284 -2.20 -8.93 -16.01
N GLN A 285 -1.56 -7.86 -16.50
CA GLN A 285 -0.70 -7.89 -17.67
C GLN A 285 0.70 -7.37 -17.32
N ALA A 286 1.73 -8.16 -17.68
CA ALA A 286 3.12 -7.77 -17.55
C ALA A 286 3.98 -8.42 -18.63
N GLU A 287 4.97 -7.69 -19.15
CA GLU A 287 5.90 -8.19 -20.19
C GLU A 287 6.74 -9.39 -19.74
N VAL A 288 6.85 -9.64 -18.43
CA VAL A 288 7.59 -10.77 -17.89
C VAL A 288 6.79 -12.08 -17.90
N TYR A 289 5.50 -12.04 -18.24
CA TYR A 289 4.64 -13.21 -18.30
C TYR A 289 4.91 -14.05 -19.56
N ASN A 290 4.60 -15.33 -19.45
CA ASN A 290 4.74 -16.35 -20.48
C ASN A 290 3.79 -17.53 -20.18
N ASP A 291 3.87 -18.60 -20.96
CA ASP A 291 3.00 -19.78 -20.81
C ASP A 291 3.09 -20.44 -19.42
N SER A 292 4.21 -20.28 -18.72
CA SER A 292 4.43 -20.83 -17.37
C SER A 292 4.05 -19.89 -16.24
N TRP A 293 4.08 -18.57 -16.48
CA TRP A 293 3.91 -17.56 -15.44
C TRP A 293 2.96 -16.46 -15.86
N ASN A 294 1.87 -16.35 -15.12
CA ASN A 294 0.90 -15.27 -15.15
C ASN A 294 0.58 -14.83 -13.71
N ARG A 295 -0.29 -13.82 -13.56
CA ARG A 295 -0.75 -13.34 -12.24
C ARG A 295 -1.21 -14.50 -11.35
N GLU A 296 -2.15 -15.31 -11.83
CA GLU A 296 -2.76 -16.37 -11.03
C GLU A 296 -1.74 -17.37 -10.50
N LYS A 297 -0.79 -17.80 -11.34
CA LYS A 297 0.24 -18.74 -10.90
C LYS A 297 1.17 -18.12 -9.87
N ILE A 298 1.55 -16.85 -10.04
CA ILE A 298 2.40 -16.13 -9.07
C ILE A 298 1.71 -16.02 -7.71
N VAL A 299 0.46 -15.56 -7.70
CA VAL A 299 -0.31 -15.38 -6.46
C VAL A 299 -0.59 -16.73 -5.80
N THR A 300 -0.92 -17.76 -6.58
CA THR A 300 -1.12 -19.13 -6.08
C THR A 300 0.13 -19.67 -5.39
N VAL A 301 1.31 -19.54 -6.01
CA VAL A 301 2.57 -20.02 -5.41
C VAL A 301 2.91 -19.27 -4.11
N ILE A 302 2.59 -17.97 -4.03
CA ILE A 302 2.73 -17.20 -2.78
C ILE A 302 1.74 -17.71 -1.73
N TYR A 303 0.47 -17.87 -2.10
CA TYR A 303 -0.58 -18.37 -1.21
C TYR A 303 -0.21 -19.74 -0.63
N GLU A 304 0.13 -20.71 -1.49
CA GLU A 304 0.52 -22.07 -1.10
C GLU A 304 1.72 -22.06 -0.16
N HIS A 305 2.74 -21.24 -0.46
CA HIS A 305 3.90 -21.12 0.41
C HIS A 305 3.50 -20.59 1.80
N LEU A 306 2.66 -19.56 1.85
CA LEU A 306 2.24 -18.94 3.11
C LEU A 306 1.31 -19.87 3.91
N SER A 307 0.33 -20.51 3.28
CA SER A 307 -0.61 -21.42 3.95
C SER A 307 0.05 -22.71 4.45
N THR A 308 1.12 -23.17 3.78
CA THR A 308 1.85 -24.38 4.17
C THR A 308 2.80 -24.13 5.34
N ASN A 309 3.44 -22.95 5.38
CA ASN A 309 4.54 -22.69 6.32
C ASN A 309 4.13 -21.83 7.53
N TYR A 310 2.94 -21.24 7.51
CA TYR A 310 2.48 -20.30 8.53
C TYR A 310 0.99 -20.50 8.83
N THR A 311 0.55 -20.09 10.02
CA THR A 311 -0.87 -20.04 10.33
C THR A 311 -1.48 -18.81 9.66
N MET A 312 -2.21 -19.01 8.57
CA MET A 312 -2.90 -17.93 7.85
C MET A 312 -4.15 -17.49 8.62
N GLN A 313 -4.22 -16.21 8.99
CA GLN A 313 -5.36 -15.64 9.72
C GLN A 313 -6.49 -15.23 8.76
N SER A 314 -6.11 -14.65 7.63
CA SER A 314 -7.02 -14.22 6.58
C SER A 314 -6.29 -14.06 5.26
N TRP A 315 -7.01 -14.18 4.16
CA TRP A 315 -6.54 -13.86 2.82
C TRP A 315 -7.62 -13.06 2.10
N ARG A 316 -7.27 -11.87 1.62
CA ARG A 316 -8.16 -11.02 0.84
C ARG A 316 -7.66 -10.90 -0.59
N GLU A 317 -8.49 -11.30 -1.53
CA GLU A 317 -8.17 -11.25 -2.95
C GLU A 317 -9.46 -11.23 -3.78
N MET A 318 -9.65 -10.16 -4.54
CA MET A 318 -10.87 -9.99 -5.32
C MET A 318 -11.02 -11.10 -6.39
N ASN A 319 -12.26 -11.55 -6.61
CA ASN A 319 -12.61 -12.54 -7.62
C ASN A 319 -11.74 -13.81 -7.58
N SER A 320 -11.45 -14.31 -6.38
CA SER A 320 -10.59 -15.46 -6.15
C SER A 320 -11.25 -16.44 -5.16
N PRO A 321 -11.15 -17.75 -5.38
CA PRO A 321 -11.61 -18.74 -4.41
C PRO A 321 -10.74 -18.77 -3.15
N ARG A 322 -9.56 -18.10 -3.17
CA ARG A 322 -8.66 -17.99 -2.02
C ARG A 322 -9.11 -16.94 -1.01
N ASP A 323 -10.02 -16.04 -1.36
CA ASP A 323 -10.51 -15.01 -0.43
C ASP A 323 -11.25 -15.67 0.75
N SER A 324 -10.81 -15.39 1.96
CA SER A 324 -11.30 -16.04 3.17
C SER A 324 -12.59 -15.42 3.73
N VAL A 325 -13.13 -14.36 3.12
CA VAL A 325 -14.29 -13.62 3.63
C VAL A 325 -15.46 -13.67 2.64
N THR A 326 -15.20 -13.36 1.38
CA THR A 326 -16.15 -13.38 0.25
C THR A 326 -15.50 -14.07 -0.96
N PRO A 327 -15.36 -15.42 -0.96
CA PRO A 327 -14.80 -16.18 -2.07
C PRO A 327 -15.49 -15.86 -3.41
N ASN A 328 -14.71 -15.71 -4.47
CA ASN A 328 -15.20 -15.44 -5.84
C ASN A 328 -16.05 -14.17 -5.99
N ASN A 329 -15.97 -13.23 -5.06
CA ASN A 329 -16.70 -11.97 -5.17
C ASN A 329 -16.04 -11.03 -6.20
N SER A 330 -16.75 -10.77 -7.29
CA SER A 330 -16.36 -9.85 -8.35
C SER A 330 -16.95 -8.44 -8.21
N ASP A 331 -17.75 -8.16 -7.18
CA ASP A 331 -18.23 -6.81 -6.88
C ASP A 331 -17.13 -5.98 -6.21
N VAL A 332 -16.56 -5.04 -6.97
CA VAL A 332 -15.51 -4.13 -6.47
C VAL A 332 -15.98 -3.33 -5.27
N LYS A 333 -17.23 -2.85 -5.30
CA LYS A 333 -17.77 -1.97 -4.25
C LYS A 333 -17.97 -2.77 -2.96
N GLY A 334 -18.60 -3.94 -3.04
CA GLY A 334 -18.73 -4.87 -1.93
C GLY A 334 -17.39 -5.32 -1.36
N PHE A 335 -16.40 -5.62 -2.22
CA PHE A 335 -15.05 -5.97 -1.78
C PHE A 335 -14.37 -4.80 -1.03
N LEU A 336 -14.44 -3.59 -1.56
CA LEU A 336 -13.91 -2.38 -0.90
C LEU A 336 -14.64 -2.10 0.42
N ARG A 337 -15.98 -2.19 0.45
CA ARG A 337 -16.80 -2.03 1.65
C ARG A 337 -16.35 -2.98 2.75
N SER A 338 -16.13 -4.24 2.40
CA SER A 338 -15.61 -5.28 3.30
C SER A 338 -14.17 -4.98 3.77
N LEU A 339 -13.26 -4.54 2.89
CA LEU A 339 -11.89 -4.15 3.29
C LEU A 339 -11.87 -2.96 4.25
N LEU A 340 -12.83 -2.05 4.10
CA LEU A 340 -13.01 -0.91 4.98
C LEU A 340 -13.78 -1.27 6.26
N GLY A 341 -14.17 -2.52 6.48
CA GLY A 341 -14.86 -2.93 7.72
C GLY A 341 -16.24 -2.30 7.88
N LEU A 342 -16.87 -1.89 6.77
CA LEU A 342 -18.24 -1.40 6.75
C LEU A 342 -19.18 -2.61 6.62
N GLY A 343 -19.92 -2.94 7.68
CA GLY A 343 -20.89 -4.04 7.69
C GLY A 343 -22.03 -3.85 6.67
N GLY A 344 -22.79 -4.92 6.44
CA GLY A 344 -23.94 -4.98 5.52
C GLY A 344 -25.25 -4.41 6.07
N GLU A 345 -25.22 -3.40 6.94
CA GLU A 345 -26.44 -2.81 7.54
C GLU A 345 -27.21 -1.85 6.61
N ASP A 346 -26.93 -1.82 5.30
CA ASP A 346 -27.70 -1.01 4.33
C ASP A 346 -28.39 -1.84 3.23
N ASP A 347 -28.60 -3.15 3.41
CA ASP A 347 -29.41 -3.96 2.48
C ASP A 347 -30.86 -4.15 2.97
N ALA A 348 -31.35 -3.24 3.81
CA ALA A 348 -32.74 -3.17 4.25
C ALA A 348 -33.37 -1.82 3.86
N VAL A 349 -33.82 -1.72 2.60
CA VAL A 349 -35.05 -1.02 2.22
C VAL A 349 -35.78 -1.84 1.17
#